data_AF-A0AA39LAJ4-F1
#
_entry.id   AF-A0AA39LAJ4-F1
#
_cell.length_a   1.000
_cell.length_b   1.000
_cell.length_c   1.000
_cell.angle_alpha   90.00
_cell.angle_beta   90.00
_cell.angle_gamma   90.00
#
_symmetry.space_group_name_H-M   'P 1'
#
loop_
_entity.id
_entity.type
_entity.pdbx_description
1 polymer ?
#
loop_
_entity_poly.entity_id
_entity_poly.type
_entity_poly.pdbx_seq_one_letter_code
_entity_poly.pdbx_strand_id
1 'polypeptide(L)'
;MLTLQVLTLSLASAVLVAGQTVCPEIPARGTSEPNFEAGDGKFGVIVGDPVVSNTTAALPGARGYPVQYPASAAIITGVRRGARDVVSRLRAQSALCPNQTFSLVGYSQGAAVMHAAAEDIPAALYPKIKSLVMFGDGVLRLGAERARFPAGLDEKTRQVCADGDPTCDPEGECTFFHLTYVRPEYIDPAVDFIVSGFTS
;
A
#
# COMPACT_ATOMS: atom_id res chain seq x y z
N MET A 1 58.22 -42.60 6.96
CA MET A 1 57.25 -42.43 5.84
C MET A 1 55.94 -41.99 6.47
N LEU A 2 55.61 -40.70 6.38
CA LEU A 2 54.41 -40.13 7.00
C LEU A 2 53.38 -39.87 5.89
N THR A 3 52.26 -40.60 5.92
CA THR A 3 51.19 -40.52 4.93
C THR A 3 50.27 -39.34 5.22
N LEU A 4 50.11 -38.44 4.24
CA LEU A 4 49.25 -37.27 4.30
C LEU A 4 47.81 -37.65 3.93
N GLN A 5 46.86 -37.49 4.86
CA GLN A 5 45.43 -37.70 4.60
C GLN A 5 44.82 -36.41 4.03
N VAL A 6 44.37 -36.46 2.79
CA VAL A 6 43.70 -35.33 2.11
C VAL A 6 42.21 -35.38 2.48
N LEU A 7 41.74 -34.39 3.23
CA LEU A 7 40.33 -34.16 3.52
C LEU A 7 39.67 -33.58 2.26
N THR A 8 38.72 -34.30 1.66
CA THR A 8 37.92 -33.79 0.54
C THR A 8 36.73 -33.01 1.08
N LEU A 9 36.68 -31.71 0.81
CA LEU A 9 35.55 -30.85 1.14
C LEU A 9 34.43 -31.08 0.09
N SER A 10 33.31 -31.64 0.54
CA SER A 10 32.11 -31.77 -0.30
C SER A 10 31.44 -30.40 -0.44
N LEU A 11 31.41 -29.85 -1.66
CA LEU A 11 30.62 -28.68 -2.00
C LEU A 11 29.15 -29.12 -2.18
N ALA A 12 28.34 -28.88 -1.16
CA ALA A 12 26.89 -28.93 -1.29
C ALA A 12 26.45 -27.84 -2.28
N SER A 13 25.98 -28.25 -3.46
CA SER A 13 25.38 -27.33 -4.43
C SER A 13 24.06 -26.82 -3.87
N ALA A 14 24.00 -25.53 -3.54
CA ALA A 14 22.75 -24.85 -3.26
C ALA A 14 21.95 -24.78 -4.57
N VAL A 15 20.92 -25.62 -4.69
CA VAL A 15 19.92 -25.51 -5.75
C VAL A 15 19.17 -24.21 -5.53
N LEU A 16 19.29 -23.26 -6.47
CA LEU A 16 18.40 -22.11 -6.54
C LEU A 16 16.99 -22.65 -6.81
N VAL A 17 16.16 -22.75 -5.78
CA VAL A 17 14.72 -22.91 -5.97
C VAL A 17 14.25 -21.63 -6.63
N ALA A 18 13.79 -21.70 -7.88
CA ALA A 18 13.00 -20.66 -8.52
C ALA A 18 11.63 -20.58 -7.80
N GLY A 19 11.65 -20.08 -6.57
CA GLY A 19 10.50 -19.94 -5.70
C GLY A 19 10.14 -18.47 -5.61
N GLN A 20 9.09 -18.10 -6.34
CA GLN A 20 8.26 -16.90 -6.19
C GLN A 20 8.92 -15.74 -5.43
N THR A 21 9.51 -14.80 -6.16
CA THR A 21 9.78 -13.47 -5.60
C THR A 21 8.44 -12.81 -5.28
N VAL A 22 8.04 -12.92 -4.01
CA VAL A 22 6.91 -12.23 -3.41
C VAL A 22 7.28 -10.74 -3.40
N CYS A 23 6.56 -9.94 -4.18
CA CYS A 23 6.83 -8.51 -4.33
C CYS A 23 5.60 -7.64 -3.98
N PRO A 24 4.94 -7.74 -2.82
CA PRO A 24 3.75 -6.93 -2.58
C PRO A 24 4.17 -5.52 -2.14
N GLU A 25 3.54 -4.48 -2.71
CA GLU A 25 3.65 -3.04 -2.39
C GLU A 25 2.31 -2.37 -2.80
N ILE A 26 1.75 -1.32 -2.18
CA ILE A 26 2.07 0.12 -2.26
C ILE A 26 1.20 0.88 -1.21
N PRO A 27 1.79 1.54 -0.20
CA PRO A 27 1.15 2.60 0.58
C PRO A 27 1.34 4.02 0.00
N ALA A 28 0.31 4.84 0.07
CA ALA A 28 0.34 6.29 -0.15
C ALA A 28 0.01 7.05 1.14
N ARG A 29 0.97 7.89 1.54
CA ARG A 29 0.91 8.78 2.71
C ARG A 29 -0.15 9.88 2.58
N GLY A 30 -0.46 10.59 3.66
CA GLY A 30 -1.32 11.78 3.70
C GLY A 30 -0.59 13.11 3.49
N THR A 31 -1.34 14.22 3.37
CA THR A 31 -0.79 15.58 3.17
C THR A 31 0.16 15.96 4.29
N SER A 32 1.30 16.56 3.94
CA SER A 32 2.37 17.02 4.83
C SER A 32 3.09 15.91 5.61
N GLU A 33 2.81 14.63 5.32
CA GLU A 33 3.63 13.56 5.85
C GLU A 33 5.00 13.57 5.15
N PRO A 34 6.10 13.50 5.91
CA PRO A 34 7.44 13.61 5.37
C PRO A 34 7.70 12.51 4.33
N ASN A 35 8.15 12.91 3.14
CA ASN A 35 8.89 12.03 2.24
C ASN A 35 10.35 12.17 2.63
N PHE A 36 10.95 11.14 3.21
CA PHE A 36 12.40 11.11 3.24
C PHE A 36 12.85 10.67 1.83
N GLU A 37 12.96 11.66 0.93
CA GLU A 37 13.34 11.52 -0.50
C GLU A 37 14.67 10.76 -0.70
N ALA A 38 15.44 10.54 0.37
CA ALA A 38 16.69 9.78 0.40
C ALA A 38 16.52 8.25 0.48
N GLY A 39 15.29 7.72 0.54
CA GLY A 39 15.07 6.26 0.46
C GLY A 39 15.17 5.52 1.79
N ASP A 40 15.03 6.21 2.92
CA ASP A 40 15.10 5.62 4.27
C ASP A 40 13.86 4.78 4.63
N GLY A 41 12.93 4.55 3.69
CA GLY A 41 11.82 3.61 3.86
C GLY A 41 10.67 4.11 4.74
N LYS A 42 10.36 5.41 4.77
CA LYS A 42 9.19 5.95 5.49
C LYS A 42 8.00 6.15 4.56
N PHE A 43 6.83 5.68 4.98
CA PHE A 43 5.60 5.60 4.20
C PHE A 43 4.53 6.59 4.68
N GLY A 44 4.86 7.45 5.65
CA GLY A 44 3.93 8.32 6.37
C GLY A 44 3.71 7.81 7.79
N VAL A 45 3.76 8.69 8.77
CA VAL A 45 3.84 8.31 10.20
C VAL A 45 2.50 7.88 10.79
N ILE A 46 1.37 8.36 10.25
CA ILE A 46 0.04 8.07 10.80
C ILE A 46 -0.46 6.71 10.32
N VAL A 47 -0.38 6.43 9.02
CA VAL A 47 -0.95 5.21 8.42
C VAL A 47 0.12 4.35 7.76
N GLY A 48 0.99 4.95 6.95
CA GLY A 48 1.91 4.18 6.10
C GLY A 48 2.87 3.28 6.90
N ASP A 49 3.63 3.87 7.82
CA ASP A 49 4.60 3.16 8.66
C ASP A 49 3.96 2.04 9.48
N PRO A 50 2.87 2.26 10.25
CA PRO A 50 2.24 1.18 11.00
C PRO A 50 1.61 0.10 10.12
N VAL A 51 0.96 0.46 9.00
CA VAL A 51 0.38 -0.54 8.07
C VAL A 51 1.49 -1.39 7.45
N VAL A 52 2.58 -0.79 6.97
CA VAL A 52 3.69 -1.56 6.39
C VAL A 52 4.35 -2.44 7.44
N SER A 53 4.66 -1.90 8.62
CA SER A 53 5.27 -2.67 9.70
C SER A 53 4.43 -3.89 10.07
N ASN A 54 3.14 -3.70 10.33
CA ASN A 54 2.27 -4.79 10.77
C ASN A 54 1.97 -5.79 9.63
N THR A 55 1.80 -5.31 8.39
CA THR A 55 1.60 -6.19 7.23
C THR A 55 2.84 -7.04 6.96
N THR A 56 4.04 -6.48 7.06
CA THR A 56 5.28 -7.25 6.83
C THR A 56 5.58 -8.26 7.93
N ALA A 57 5.11 -8.02 9.15
CA ALA A 57 5.13 -9.01 10.23
C ALA A 57 4.14 -10.16 9.99
N ALA A 58 2.94 -9.87 9.49
CA ALA A 58 1.88 -10.86 9.27
C ALA A 58 2.01 -11.62 7.93
N LEU A 59 2.60 -10.99 6.91
CA LEU A 59 2.78 -11.53 5.56
C LEU A 59 4.27 -11.52 5.20
N PRO A 60 5.04 -12.56 5.57
CA PRO A 60 6.46 -12.64 5.25
C PRO A 60 6.73 -12.50 3.76
N GLY A 61 7.74 -11.68 3.42
CA GLY A 61 8.05 -11.33 2.04
C GLY A 61 7.36 -10.05 1.56
N ALA A 62 6.46 -9.46 2.36
CA ALA A 62 5.86 -8.20 2.00
C ALA A 62 6.83 -7.01 2.05
N ARG A 63 6.56 -6.00 1.23
CA ARG A 63 7.33 -4.75 1.15
C ARG A 63 6.39 -3.55 1.05
N GLY A 64 6.92 -2.37 1.33
CA GLY A 64 6.22 -1.11 1.08
C GLY A 64 6.91 -0.36 -0.04
N TYR A 65 6.13 0.37 -0.83
CA TYR A 65 6.60 1.40 -1.75
C TYR A 65 5.99 2.74 -1.39
N PRO A 66 6.78 3.77 -1.05
CA PRO A 66 6.23 5.09 -0.82
C PRO A 66 5.88 5.72 -2.16
N VAL A 67 4.61 6.05 -2.40
CA VAL A 67 4.21 6.75 -3.63
C VAL A 67 4.95 8.09 -3.76
N GLN A 68 5.50 8.33 -4.95
CA GLN A 68 6.34 9.48 -5.25
C GLN A 68 5.51 10.69 -5.68
N TYR A 69 5.10 11.47 -4.70
CA TYR A 69 4.37 12.72 -4.90
C TYR A 69 4.66 13.70 -3.76
N PRO A 70 4.37 15.01 -3.91
CA PRO A 70 4.82 16.01 -2.93
C PRO A 70 4.10 15.93 -1.58
N ALA A 71 2.92 15.31 -1.51
CA ALA A 71 2.02 15.38 -0.36
C ALA A 71 1.90 16.80 0.21
N SER A 72 1.64 17.78 -0.66
CA SER A 72 1.67 19.20 -0.28
C SER A 72 0.27 19.82 -0.35
N ALA A 73 0.14 21.07 0.09
CA ALA A 73 -1.10 21.84 -0.05
C ALA A 73 -1.51 22.09 -1.52
N ALA A 74 -0.61 21.85 -2.49
CA ALA A 74 -0.96 21.81 -3.91
C ALA A 74 -1.65 20.48 -4.26
N ILE A 75 -2.84 20.25 -3.68
CA ILE A 75 -3.55 18.97 -3.69
C ILE A 75 -3.72 18.43 -5.12
N ILE A 76 -4.26 19.24 -6.04
CA ILE A 76 -4.62 18.77 -7.39
C ILE A 76 -3.40 18.27 -8.17
N THR A 77 -2.32 19.05 -8.16
CA THR A 77 -1.09 18.69 -8.89
C THR A 77 -0.37 17.52 -8.20
N GLY A 78 -0.41 17.47 -6.87
CA GLY A 78 0.10 16.36 -6.08
C GLY A 78 -0.62 15.05 -6.36
N VAL A 79 -1.95 15.05 -6.31
CA VAL A 79 -2.81 13.89 -6.59
C VAL A 79 -2.53 13.33 -7.98
N ARG A 80 -2.50 14.19 -9.01
CA ARG A 80 -2.19 13.77 -10.39
C ARG A 80 -0.78 13.18 -10.53
N ARG A 81 0.20 13.67 -9.78
CA ARG A 81 1.56 13.10 -9.79
C ARG A 81 1.57 11.72 -9.13
N GLY A 82 0.97 11.60 -7.95
CA GLY A 82 0.87 10.33 -7.23
C GLY A 82 0.12 9.27 -8.03
N ALA A 83 -0.97 9.63 -8.70
CA ALA A 83 -1.74 8.72 -9.53
C ALA A 83 -0.89 8.12 -10.67
N ARG A 84 -0.14 8.98 -11.39
CA ARG A 84 0.79 8.52 -12.44
C ARG A 84 1.89 7.61 -11.89
N ASP A 85 2.40 7.91 -10.71
CA ASP A 85 3.42 7.11 -10.06
C ASP A 85 2.89 5.71 -9.69
N VAL A 86 1.71 5.62 -9.07
CA VAL A 86 1.03 4.35 -8.78
C VAL A 86 0.83 3.52 -10.04
N VAL A 87 0.27 4.10 -11.10
CA VAL A 87 0.03 3.40 -12.37
C VAL A 87 1.33 2.94 -13.02
N SER A 88 2.37 3.79 -13.01
CA SER A 88 3.70 3.44 -13.51
C SER A 88 4.32 2.28 -12.74
N ARG A 89 4.27 2.33 -11.40
CA ARG A 89 4.77 1.27 -10.52
C ARG A 89 4.08 -0.05 -10.78
N LEU A 90 2.74 -0.07 -10.82
CA LEU A 90 1.95 -1.27 -11.08
C LEU A 90 2.30 -1.92 -12.43
N ARG A 91 2.43 -1.12 -13.49
CA ARG A 91 2.82 -1.60 -14.82
C ARG A 91 4.24 -2.16 -14.84
N ALA A 92 5.20 -1.39 -14.33
CA ALA A 92 6.61 -1.79 -14.32
C ALA A 92 6.83 -3.07 -13.50
N GLN A 93 6.24 -3.14 -12.32
CA GLN A 93 6.32 -4.30 -11.43
C GLN A 93 5.61 -5.52 -12.02
N SER A 94 4.43 -5.35 -12.61
CA SER A 94 3.74 -6.47 -13.26
C SER A 94 4.49 -7.02 -14.46
N ALA A 95 5.26 -6.20 -15.18
CA ALA A 95 6.11 -6.63 -16.28
C ALA A 95 7.36 -7.37 -15.80
N LEU A 96 8.00 -6.88 -14.73
CA LEU A 96 9.20 -7.48 -14.15
C LEU A 96 8.89 -8.76 -13.36
N CYS A 97 7.74 -8.81 -12.69
CA CYS A 97 7.30 -9.90 -11.84
C CYS A 97 5.84 -10.25 -12.17
N PRO A 98 5.59 -11.11 -13.17
CA PRO A 98 4.23 -11.43 -13.62
C PRO A 98 3.32 -12.06 -12.56
N ASN A 99 3.86 -12.64 -11.49
CA ASN A 99 3.08 -13.19 -10.38
C ASN A 99 2.90 -12.21 -9.21
N GLN A 100 3.47 -11.01 -9.31
CA GLN A 100 3.34 -9.98 -8.29
C GLN A 100 1.89 -9.53 -8.14
N THR A 101 1.49 -9.40 -6.88
CA THR A 101 0.20 -8.89 -6.43
C THR A 101 0.41 -7.67 -5.54
N PHE A 102 -0.63 -6.84 -5.40
CA PHE A 102 -0.52 -5.51 -4.82
C PHE A 102 -1.65 -5.25 -3.83
N SER A 103 -1.35 -4.47 -2.80
CA SER A 103 -2.34 -3.81 -1.95
C SER A 103 -2.15 -2.32 -2.11
N LEU A 104 -3.22 -1.56 -2.30
CA LEU A 104 -3.17 -0.11 -2.43
C LEU A 104 -3.71 0.52 -1.15
N VAL A 105 -2.90 1.31 -0.46
CA VAL A 105 -3.33 2.00 0.77
C VAL A 105 -3.26 3.49 0.55
N GLY A 106 -4.27 4.25 0.95
CA GLY A 106 -4.29 5.71 0.83
C GLY A 106 -4.81 6.36 2.11
N TYR A 107 -4.15 7.41 2.59
CA TYR A 107 -4.61 8.21 3.73
C TYR A 107 -4.86 9.66 3.31
N SER A 108 -6.04 10.22 3.62
CA SER A 108 -6.37 11.63 3.34
C SER A 108 -6.17 11.98 1.85
N GLN A 109 -5.24 12.89 1.50
CA GLN A 109 -4.84 13.15 0.11
C GLN A 109 -4.36 11.89 -0.64
N GLY A 110 -3.74 10.93 0.06
CA GLY A 110 -3.36 9.63 -0.49
C GLY A 110 -4.56 8.78 -0.93
N ALA A 111 -5.72 8.91 -0.30
CA ALA A 111 -6.95 8.27 -0.79
C ALA A 111 -7.39 8.89 -2.13
N ALA A 112 -7.32 10.22 -2.25
CA ALA A 112 -7.57 10.90 -3.52
C ALA A 112 -6.56 10.51 -4.62
N VAL A 113 -5.30 10.25 -4.27
CA VAL A 113 -4.30 9.66 -5.18
C VAL A 113 -4.77 8.31 -5.71
N MET A 114 -5.30 7.43 -4.84
CA MET A 114 -5.75 6.10 -5.24
C MET A 114 -7.00 6.15 -6.11
N HIS A 115 -7.96 7.03 -5.80
CA HIS A 115 -9.11 7.30 -6.67
C HIS A 115 -8.67 7.74 -8.06
N ALA A 116 -7.79 8.75 -8.14
CA ALA A 116 -7.28 9.24 -9.42
C ALA A 116 -6.44 8.19 -10.16
N ALA A 117 -5.71 7.32 -9.45
CA ALA A 117 -4.98 6.22 -10.07
C ALA A 117 -5.93 5.19 -10.68
N ALA A 118 -7.03 4.86 -9.99
CA ALA A 118 -7.97 3.83 -10.42
C ALA A 118 -8.63 4.13 -11.78
N GLU A 119 -8.75 5.41 -12.15
CA GLU A 119 -9.21 5.86 -13.48
C GLU A 119 -8.26 5.40 -14.61
N ASP A 120 -6.96 5.27 -14.32
CA ASP A 120 -5.90 5.01 -15.30
C ASP A 120 -5.27 3.60 -15.18
N ILE A 121 -5.59 2.84 -14.14
CA ILE A 121 -5.13 1.45 -13.98
C ILE A 121 -5.81 0.58 -15.05
N PRO A 122 -5.04 -0.11 -15.92
CA PRO A 122 -5.63 -1.04 -16.88
C PRO A 122 -6.39 -2.16 -16.17
N ALA A 123 -7.61 -2.48 -16.62
CA ALA A 123 -8.44 -3.53 -16.03
C ALA A 123 -7.74 -4.91 -15.94
N ALA A 124 -6.80 -5.20 -16.85
CA ALA A 124 -5.97 -6.40 -16.82
C ALA A 124 -5.09 -6.52 -15.55
N LEU A 125 -4.83 -5.41 -14.85
CA LEU A 125 -4.11 -5.40 -13.58
C LEU A 125 -5.03 -5.55 -12.36
N TYR A 126 -6.35 -5.44 -12.50
CA TYR A 126 -7.28 -5.54 -11.37
C TYR A 126 -7.16 -6.87 -10.61
N PRO A 127 -7.02 -8.04 -11.26
CA PRO A 127 -6.84 -9.31 -10.55
C PRO A 127 -5.56 -9.40 -9.70
N LYS A 128 -4.56 -8.56 -10.01
CA LYS A 128 -3.30 -8.45 -9.27
C LYS A 128 -3.43 -7.55 -8.05
N ILE A 129 -4.40 -6.63 -8.02
CA ILE A 129 -4.71 -5.80 -6.86
C ILE A 129 -5.64 -6.60 -5.96
N LYS A 130 -5.15 -6.97 -4.78
CA LYS A 130 -5.83 -7.85 -3.82
C LYS A 130 -6.63 -7.10 -2.77
N SER A 131 -6.25 -5.87 -2.48
CA SER A 131 -6.94 -5.00 -1.54
C SER A 131 -6.69 -3.53 -1.85
N LEU A 132 -7.67 -2.70 -1.53
CA LEU A 132 -7.55 -1.25 -1.44
C LEU A 132 -8.01 -0.84 -0.04
N VAL A 133 -7.22 -0.06 0.70
CA VAL A 133 -7.61 0.45 2.03
C VAL A 133 -7.46 1.97 2.09
N MET A 134 -8.56 2.67 2.30
CA MET A 134 -8.61 4.13 2.28
C MET A 134 -8.93 4.66 3.68
N PHE A 135 -8.00 5.39 4.28
CA PHE A 135 -8.14 6.02 5.59
C PHE A 135 -8.50 7.49 5.43
N GLY A 136 -9.56 7.96 6.10
CA GLY A 136 -9.97 9.36 6.04
C GLY A 136 -10.23 9.84 4.62
N ASP A 137 -10.94 9.04 3.82
CA ASP A 137 -11.18 9.31 2.40
C ASP A 137 -12.12 10.50 2.19
N GLY A 138 -11.56 11.61 1.69
CA GLY A 138 -12.30 12.82 1.38
C GLY A 138 -13.39 12.66 0.33
N VAL A 139 -13.32 11.64 -0.53
CA VAL A 139 -14.33 11.40 -1.57
C VAL A 139 -15.67 10.97 -0.96
N LEU A 140 -15.66 10.38 0.25
CA LEU A 140 -16.88 10.01 0.97
C LEU A 140 -17.78 11.21 1.29
N ARG A 141 -17.22 12.41 1.43
CA ARG A 141 -18.00 13.66 1.57
C ARG A 141 -18.84 13.99 0.35
N LEU A 142 -18.44 13.49 -0.81
CA LEU A 142 -19.21 13.62 -2.04
C LEU A 142 -20.30 12.54 -2.17
N GLY A 143 -20.37 11.60 -1.22
CA GLY A 143 -21.34 10.51 -1.14
C GLY A 143 -20.69 9.14 -1.38
N ALA A 144 -21.17 8.12 -0.68
CA ALA A 144 -20.62 6.76 -0.73
C ALA A 144 -20.56 6.17 -2.16
N GLU A 145 -21.56 6.47 -2.99
CA GLU A 145 -21.58 6.05 -4.41
C GLU A 145 -20.43 6.66 -5.22
N ARG A 146 -20.02 7.90 -4.91
CA ARG A 146 -18.90 8.57 -5.58
C ARG A 146 -17.54 8.08 -5.09
N ALA A 147 -17.47 7.53 -3.88
CA ALA A 147 -16.28 6.94 -3.32
C ALA A 147 -16.08 5.46 -3.71
N ARG A 148 -16.95 4.92 -4.58
CA ARG A 148 -16.74 3.59 -5.14
C ARG A 148 -15.61 3.59 -6.14
N PHE A 149 -14.79 2.55 -6.07
CA PHE A 149 -13.80 2.27 -7.09
C PHE A 149 -14.47 1.60 -8.31
N PRO A 150 -13.78 1.48 -9.46
CA PRO A 150 -14.27 0.69 -10.58
C PRO A 150 -14.62 -0.75 -10.18
N ALA A 151 -15.61 -1.34 -10.86
CA ALA A 151 -15.96 -2.75 -10.68
C ALA A 151 -14.73 -3.66 -10.91
N GLY A 152 -14.56 -4.67 -10.06
CA GLY A 152 -13.35 -5.49 -10.00
C GLY A 152 -12.24 -4.93 -9.11
N LEU A 153 -12.35 -3.69 -8.61
CA LEU A 153 -11.55 -3.13 -7.53
C LEU A 153 -12.41 -2.87 -6.28
N ASP A 154 -13.62 -2.35 -6.46
CA ASP A 154 -14.51 -1.96 -5.35
C ASP A 154 -14.81 -3.09 -4.37
N GLU A 155 -14.93 -4.33 -4.86
CA GLU A 155 -15.19 -5.53 -4.04
C GLU A 155 -14.02 -5.88 -3.12
N LYS A 156 -12.86 -5.27 -3.36
CA LYS A 156 -11.62 -5.43 -2.59
C LYS A 156 -11.26 -4.15 -1.84
N THR A 157 -12.19 -3.19 -1.74
CA THR A 157 -11.97 -1.91 -1.07
C THR A 157 -12.49 -1.95 0.36
N ARG A 158 -11.69 -1.41 1.29
CA ARG A 158 -12.08 -1.10 2.65
C ARG A 158 -11.93 0.40 2.89
N GLN A 159 -13.03 1.05 3.23
CA GLN A 159 -13.04 2.41 3.74
C GLN A 159 -12.85 2.38 5.26
N VAL A 160 -11.91 3.18 5.77
CA VAL A 160 -11.63 3.37 7.19
C VAL A 160 -11.86 4.83 7.51
N CYS A 161 -13.01 5.11 8.12
CA CYS A 161 -13.39 6.44 8.55
C CYS A 161 -13.59 6.43 10.06
N ALA A 162 -12.83 7.27 10.78
CA ALA A 162 -12.99 7.44 12.21
C ALA A 162 -14.26 8.26 12.49
N ASP A 163 -15.07 7.82 13.45
CA ASP A 163 -16.25 8.56 13.89
C ASP A 163 -15.85 9.98 14.30
N GLY A 164 -16.50 10.99 13.71
CA GLY A 164 -16.19 12.39 13.98
C GLY A 164 -15.08 12.99 13.11
N ASP A 165 -14.43 12.23 12.21
CA ASP A 165 -13.46 12.75 11.24
C ASP A 165 -14.15 13.58 10.15
N PRO A 166 -14.02 14.92 10.15
CA PRO A 166 -14.70 15.78 9.18
C PRO A 166 -14.19 15.58 7.75
N THR A 167 -13.19 14.75 7.49
CA THR A 167 -12.71 14.50 6.14
C THR A 167 -13.58 13.48 5.42
N CYS A 168 -14.04 12.43 6.10
CA CYS A 168 -14.80 11.33 5.50
C CYS A 168 -16.20 11.17 6.09
N ASP A 169 -16.41 11.62 7.33
CA ASP A 169 -17.70 11.60 8.01
C ASP A 169 -18.45 12.91 7.71
N PRO A 170 -19.64 12.87 7.08
CA PRO A 170 -20.48 14.04 6.87
C PRO A 170 -20.89 14.74 8.16
N GLU A 171 -21.03 13.99 9.26
CA GLU A 171 -21.39 14.47 10.60
C GLU A 171 -20.15 14.80 11.45
N GLY A 172 -18.95 14.56 10.91
CA GLY A 172 -17.69 14.87 11.58
C GLY A 172 -17.44 16.37 11.70
N GLU A 173 -17.04 16.80 12.90
CA GLU A 173 -16.80 18.22 13.22
C GLU A 173 -15.37 18.49 13.73
N CYS A 174 -14.59 17.45 14.06
CA CYS A 174 -13.33 17.63 14.76
C CYS A 174 -12.15 16.97 14.01
N THR A 175 -11.29 17.80 13.41
CA THR A 175 -10.10 17.36 12.67
C THR A 175 -9.13 16.51 13.50
N PHE A 176 -9.23 16.55 14.84
CA PHE A 176 -8.48 15.64 15.71
C PHE A 176 -8.67 14.19 15.29
N PHE A 177 -9.89 13.75 15.02
CA PHE A 177 -10.18 12.36 14.64
C PHE A 177 -9.49 11.95 13.33
N HIS A 178 -9.32 12.89 12.40
CA HIS A 178 -8.56 12.66 11.16
C HIS A 178 -7.10 12.26 11.41
N LEU A 179 -6.53 12.61 12.55
CA LEU A 179 -5.14 12.32 12.91
C LEU A 179 -4.99 11.06 13.78
N THR A 180 -6.09 10.38 14.11
CA THR A 180 -6.09 9.24 15.04
C THR A 180 -5.88 7.88 14.40
N TYR A 181 -5.78 7.79 13.07
CA TYR A 181 -5.68 6.51 12.35
C TYR A 181 -4.44 5.68 12.70
N VAL A 182 -3.44 6.25 13.38
CA VAL A 182 -2.28 5.51 13.93
C VAL A 182 -2.66 4.50 15.02
N ARG A 183 -3.85 4.63 15.61
CA ARG A 183 -4.25 3.81 16.74
C ARG A 183 -4.63 2.38 16.28
N PRO A 184 -4.36 1.34 17.11
CA PRO A 184 -4.56 -0.06 16.74
C PRO A 184 -5.98 -0.40 16.26
N GLU A 185 -7.02 0.25 16.79
CA GLU A 185 -8.40 0.01 16.37
C GLU A 185 -8.67 0.32 14.88
N TYR A 186 -7.83 1.12 14.24
CA TYR A 186 -7.90 1.40 12.80
C TYR A 186 -6.88 0.60 12.01
N ILE A 187 -5.66 0.46 12.54
CA ILE A 187 -4.56 -0.25 11.87
C ILE A 187 -4.82 -1.75 11.81
N ASP A 188 -5.19 -2.38 12.92
CA ASP A 188 -5.26 -3.84 13.00
C ASP A 188 -6.33 -4.41 12.06
N PRO A 189 -7.59 -3.91 12.04
CA PRO A 189 -8.60 -4.41 11.09
C PRO A 189 -8.25 -4.12 9.63
N ALA A 190 -7.48 -3.05 9.36
CA ALA A 190 -7.00 -2.75 8.03
C ALA A 190 -5.91 -3.73 7.57
N VAL A 191 -4.97 -4.06 8.46
CA VAL A 191 -3.92 -5.05 8.19
C VAL A 191 -4.55 -6.44 7.99
N ASP A 192 -5.50 -6.83 8.84
CA ASP A 192 -6.22 -8.10 8.68
C ASP A 192 -6.93 -8.18 7.33
N PHE A 193 -7.59 -7.10 6.91
CA PHE A 193 -8.22 -7.02 5.60
C PHE A 193 -7.21 -7.16 4.47
N ILE A 194 -6.07 -6.45 4.55
CA ILE A 194 -4.98 -6.58 3.58
C ILE A 194 -4.53 -8.04 3.50
N VAL A 195 -4.15 -8.65 4.62
CA VAL A 195 -3.63 -10.03 4.70
C VAL A 195 -4.64 -11.04 4.14
N SER A 196 -5.93 -10.86 4.41
CA SER A 196 -6.98 -11.75 3.90
C SER A 196 -7.01 -11.81 2.36
N GLY A 197 -6.75 -10.69 1.68
CA GLY A 197 -6.74 -10.64 0.21
C GLY A 197 -5.57 -11.40 -0.45
N PHE A 198 -4.52 -11.75 0.31
CA PHE A 198 -3.37 -12.52 -0.17
C PHE A 198 -3.41 -13.99 0.23
N THR A 199 -4.34 -14.38 1.10
CA THR A 199 -4.47 -15.76 1.60
C THR A 199 -5.75 -16.46 1.12
N SER A 200 -6.66 -15.72 0.48
CA SER A 200 -7.88 -16.20 -0.17
C SER A 200 -7.67 -16.78 -1.56
#